data_AF-A0A2S0WQK1-F1
#
_entry.id   AF-A0A2S0WQK1-F1
#
_cell.length_a   1.000
_cell.length_b   1.000
_cell.length_c   1.000
_cell.angle_alpha   90.00
_cell.angle_beta   90.00
_cell.angle_gamma   90.00
#
_symmetry.space_group_name_H-M   'P 1'
#
loop_
_entity.id
_entity.type
_entity.pdbx_description
1 polymer ?
#
loop_
_entity_poly.entity_id
_entity_poly.type
_entity_poly.pdbx_seq_one_letter_code
_entity_poly.pdbx_strand_id
1 'polypeptide(L)'
;MTAEKSLVVEQGALADIGAALTSAHDEIARQVADALAKVDAETSAWSDATLSGAAHAQYQQKLRDGVERLTTALEKVRVALADVATSAHDTEVDNRAIID
;
A
#
# COMPACT_ATOMS: atom_id res chain seq x y z
N MET A 1 12.29 21.31 -34.07
CA MET A 1 11.91 21.32 -32.65
C MET A 1 11.48 19.91 -32.28
N THR A 2 12.45 19.05 -32.00
CA THR A 2 12.22 17.72 -31.44
C THR A 2 11.89 17.88 -29.97
N ALA A 3 10.75 17.36 -29.57
CA ALA A 3 10.21 17.55 -28.23
C ALA A 3 11.16 16.96 -27.18
N GLU A 4 11.73 17.83 -26.35
CA GLU A 4 12.19 17.48 -25.00
C GLU A 4 10.96 17.10 -24.17
N LYS A 5 10.37 15.94 -24.46
CA LYS A 5 9.47 15.27 -23.52
C LYS A 5 10.39 14.70 -22.43
N SER A 6 10.71 15.54 -21.46
CA SER A 6 11.70 15.25 -20.44
C SER A 6 11.19 14.25 -19.40
N LEU A 7 12.13 13.57 -18.75
CA LEU A 7 11.96 12.75 -17.54
C LEU A 7 11.13 13.44 -16.43
N VAL A 8 11.04 14.77 -16.43
CA VAL A 8 10.23 15.55 -15.48
C VAL A 8 8.74 15.19 -15.55
N VAL A 9 8.20 14.98 -16.76
CA VAL A 9 6.80 14.56 -16.93
C VAL A 9 6.60 13.13 -16.40
N GLU A 10 7.61 12.27 -16.51
CA GLU A 10 7.59 10.92 -15.96
C GLU A 10 7.73 10.91 -14.43
N GLN A 11 8.54 11.80 -13.83
CA GLN A 11 8.63 11.98 -12.38
C GLN A 11 7.30 12.46 -11.77
N GLY A 12 6.60 13.39 -12.43
CA GLY A 12 5.27 13.84 -12.00
C GLY A 12 4.25 12.70 -12.01
N ALA A 13 4.22 11.92 -13.10
CA ALA A 13 3.35 10.75 -13.20
C ALA A 13 3.69 9.66 -12.16
N LEU A 14 4.97 9.44 -11.87
CA LEU A 14 5.41 8.50 -10.83
C LEU A 14 5.01 8.97 -9.42
N ALA A 15 5.11 10.26 -9.13
CA ALA A 15 4.67 10.84 -7.87
C ALA A 15 3.14 10.71 -7.70
N ASP A 16 2.37 10.98 -8.75
CA ASP A 16 0.91 10.82 -8.75
C ASP A 16 0.49 9.36 -8.51
N ILE A 17 1.18 8.40 -9.16
CA ILE A 17 0.97 6.96 -8.93
C ILE A 17 1.32 6.58 -7.49
N GLY A 18 2.43 7.08 -6.95
CA GLY A 18 2.83 6.84 -5.56
C GLY A 18 1.81 7.36 -4.55
N ALA A 19 1.26 8.55 -4.77
CA ALA A 19 0.21 9.14 -3.94
C ALA A 19 -1.10 8.36 -4.04
N ALA A 20 -1.51 7.96 -5.25
CA ALA A 20 -2.72 7.16 -5.47
C ALA A 20 -2.63 5.78 -4.78
N LEU A 21 -1.47 5.12 -4.87
CA LEU A 21 -1.23 3.84 -4.19
C LEU A 21 -1.23 3.99 -2.67
N THR A 22 -0.68 5.07 -2.13
CA THR A 22 -0.71 5.37 -0.70
C THR A 22 -2.15 5.56 -0.22
N SER A 23 -2.95 6.38 -0.93
CA SER A 23 -4.37 6.56 -0.59
C SER A 23 -5.17 5.27 -0.67
N ALA A 24 -4.96 4.47 -1.72
CA ALA A 24 -5.65 3.18 -1.88
C ALA A 24 -5.27 2.19 -0.77
N HIS A 25 -3.99 2.16 -0.38
CA HIS A 25 -3.51 1.35 0.73
C HIS A 25 -4.18 1.74 2.06
N ASP A 26 -4.17 3.03 2.39
CA ASP A 26 -4.71 3.53 3.65
C ASP A 26 -6.22 3.27 3.74
N GLU A 27 -6.94 3.43 2.63
CA GLU A 27 -8.37 3.15 2.54
C GLU A 27 -8.69 1.66 2.72
N ILE A 28 -7.92 0.77 2.08
CA ILE A 28 -8.08 -0.68 2.25
C ILE A 28 -7.80 -1.08 3.70
N ALA A 29 -6.70 -0.60 4.27
CA ALA A 29 -6.33 -0.89 5.66
C ALA A 29 -7.43 -0.45 6.64
N ARG A 30 -7.99 0.75 6.43
CA ARG A 30 -9.09 1.29 7.22
C ARG A 30 -10.37 0.45 7.09
N GLN A 31 -10.82 0.15 5.87
CA GLN A 31 -12.04 -0.63 5.64
C GLN A 31 -11.97 -2.03 6.27
N VAL A 32 -10.79 -2.66 6.20
CA VAL A 32 -10.57 -3.94 6.86
C VAL A 32 -10.62 -3.82 8.37
N ALA A 33 -9.93 -2.82 8.95
CA ALA A 33 -9.94 -2.61 10.39
C ALA A 33 -11.38 -2.38 10.91
N ASP A 34 -12.17 -1.59 10.18
CA ASP A 34 -13.59 -1.35 10.47
C ASP A 34 -14.41 -2.65 10.39
N ALA A 35 -14.16 -3.50 9.39
CA ALA A 35 -14.84 -4.78 9.24
C ALA A 35 -14.50 -5.75 10.39
N LEU A 36 -13.22 -5.84 10.76
CA LEU A 36 -12.78 -6.66 11.89
C LEU A 36 -13.39 -6.17 13.21
N ALA A 37 -13.41 -4.86 13.45
CA ALA A 37 -14.00 -4.28 14.65
C ALA A 37 -15.51 -4.55 14.75
N LYS A 38 -16.24 -4.50 13.62
CA LYS A 38 -17.67 -4.87 13.58
C LYS A 38 -17.89 -6.34 13.91
N VAL A 39 -17.09 -7.23 13.32
CA VAL A 39 -17.19 -8.66 13.61
C VAL A 39 -16.88 -8.93 15.08
N ASP A 40 -15.79 -8.35 15.64
CA ASP A 40 -15.44 -8.47 17.06
C ASP A 40 -16.59 -8.00 17.98
N ALA A 41 -17.26 -6.90 17.62
CA ALA A 41 -18.41 -6.41 18.38
C ALA A 41 -19.59 -7.40 18.36
N GLU A 42 -19.91 -7.97 17.19
CA GLU A 42 -21.01 -8.93 17.02
C GLU A 42 -20.73 -10.29 17.69
N THR A 43 -19.47 -10.69 17.78
CA THR A 43 -19.07 -11.98 18.39
C THR A 43 -18.55 -11.88 19.81
N SER A 44 -18.49 -10.67 20.38
CA SER A 44 -18.00 -10.42 21.74
C SER A 44 -18.69 -11.23 22.84
N ALA A 45 -19.93 -11.68 22.61
CA ALA A 45 -20.69 -12.50 23.54
C ALA A 45 -20.58 -14.02 23.28
N TRP A 46 -19.85 -14.44 22.24
CA TRP A 46 -19.69 -15.84 21.92
C TRP A 46 -18.68 -16.48 22.88
N SER A 47 -19.05 -17.63 23.45
CA SER A 47 -18.13 -18.38 24.29
C SER A 47 -17.09 -19.10 23.43
N ASP A 48 -15.81 -18.86 23.71
CA ASP A 48 -14.67 -19.57 23.13
C ASP A 48 -14.67 -21.08 23.43
N ALA A 49 -15.46 -21.52 24.42
CA ALA A 49 -15.62 -22.93 24.78
C ALA A 49 -16.49 -23.72 23.78
N THR A 50 -17.13 -23.02 22.84
CA THR A 50 -17.94 -23.65 21.79
C THR A 50 -17.11 -23.86 20.53
N LEU A 51 -17.39 -24.94 19.78
CA LEU A 51 -16.77 -25.18 18.47
C LEU A 51 -16.93 -23.99 17.52
N SER A 52 -18.05 -23.27 17.62
CA SER A 52 -18.34 -22.06 16.84
C SER A 52 -17.45 -20.87 17.23
N GLY A 53 -17.19 -20.66 18.53
CA GLY A 53 -16.28 -19.63 19.02
C GLY A 53 -14.83 -19.85 18.56
N ALA A 54 -14.33 -21.08 18.71
CA ALA A 54 -12.98 -21.44 18.26
C ALA A 54 -12.82 -21.31 16.72
N ALA A 55 -13.82 -21.75 15.95
CA ALA A 55 -13.80 -21.60 14.49
C ALA A 55 -13.85 -20.12 14.06
N HIS A 56 -14.62 -19.29 14.77
CA HIS A 56 -14.70 -17.86 14.53
C HIS A 56 -13.36 -17.17 14.79
N ALA A 57 -12.74 -17.42 15.94
CA ALA A 57 -11.42 -16.88 16.29
C ALA A 57 -10.36 -17.25 15.24
N GLN A 58 -10.36 -18.50 14.77
CA GLN A 58 -9.43 -18.96 13.73
C GLN A 58 -9.67 -18.27 12.37
N TYR A 59 -10.92 -18.01 12.02
CA TYR A 59 -11.27 -17.24 10.81
C TYR A 59 -10.79 -15.79 10.93
N GLN A 60 -11.04 -15.13 12.06
CA GLN A 60 -10.57 -13.76 12.29
C GLN A 60 -9.04 -13.67 12.25
N GLN A 61 -8.33 -14.64 12.82
CA GLN A 61 -6.87 -14.71 12.75
C GLN A 61 -6.40 -14.76 11.30
N LYS A 62 -6.98 -15.67 10.48
CA LYS A 62 -6.63 -15.78 9.05
C LYS A 62 -6.92 -14.49 8.28
N LEU A 63 -8.01 -13.79 8.61
CA LEU A 63 -8.35 -12.51 7.99
C LEU A 63 -7.32 -11.44 8.36
N ARG A 64 -6.97 -11.31 9.65
CA ARG A 64 -5.91 -10.41 10.13
C ARG A 64 -4.58 -10.69 9.43
N ASP A 65 -4.14 -11.93 9.41
CA ASP A 65 -2.88 -12.34 8.76
C ASP A 65 -2.90 -12.05 7.24
N GLY A 66 -4.02 -12.28 6.57
CA GLY A 66 -4.18 -12.02 5.15
C GLY A 66 -4.08 -10.54 4.80
N VAL A 67 -4.63 -9.68 5.66
CA VAL A 67 -4.60 -8.23 5.52
C VAL A 67 -3.19 -7.71 5.75
N GLU A 68 -2.52 -8.17 6.80
CA GLU A 68 -1.13 -7.78 7.09
C GLU A 68 -0.21 -8.11 5.91
N ARG A 69 -0.41 -9.26 5.26
CA ARG A 69 0.31 -9.63 4.03
C ARG A 69 0.03 -8.68 2.88
N LEU A 70 -1.23 -8.28 2.68
CA LEU A 70 -1.62 -7.33 1.62
C LEU A 70 -1.00 -5.95 1.85
N THR A 71 -1.13 -5.42 3.08
CA THR A 71 -0.49 -4.17 3.53
C THR A 71 1.01 -4.20 3.27
N THR A 72 1.69 -5.29 3.67
CA THR A 72 3.13 -5.46 3.45
C THR A 72 3.49 -5.49 1.96
N ALA A 73 2.68 -6.13 1.11
CA ALA A 73 2.93 -6.18 -0.33
C ALA A 73 2.76 -4.81 -0.99
N LEU A 74 1.74 -4.06 -0.61
CA LEU A 74 1.51 -2.68 -1.08
C LEU A 74 2.64 -1.76 -0.66
N GLU A 75 3.14 -1.88 0.56
CA GLU A 75 4.29 -1.12 1.05
C GLU A 75 5.55 -1.39 0.22
N LYS A 76 5.80 -2.65 -0.17
CA LYS A 76 6.93 -3.00 -1.06
C LYS A 76 6.80 -2.34 -2.44
N VAL A 77 5.60 -2.28 -2.99
CA VAL A 77 5.35 -1.59 -4.28
C VAL A 77 5.61 -0.09 -4.13
N ARG A 78 5.18 0.51 -3.02
CA ARG A 78 5.43 1.93 -2.71
C ARG A 78 6.92 2.25 -2.64
N VAL A 79 7.69 1.44 -1.92
CA VAL A 79 9.15 1.59 -1.82
C VAL A 79 9.81 1.47 -3.20
N ALA A 80 9.45 0.45 -3.98
CA ALA A 80 10.01 0.27 -5.33
C ALA A 80 9.72 1.46 -6.26
N LEU A 81 8.53 2.06 -6.16
CA LEU A 81 8.19 3.26 -6.93
C LEU A 81 8.99 4.48 -6.48
N ALA A 82 9.20 4.65 -5.17
CA ALA A 82 10.04 5.72 -4.64
C ALA A 82 11.50 5.59 -5.09
N ASP A 83 12.03 4.36 -5.14
CA ASP A 83 13.38 4.07 -5.64
C ASP A 83 13.51 4.44 -7.13
N VAL A 84 12.54 4.06 -7.95
CA VAL A 84 12.50 4.42 -9.38
C VAL A 84 12.41 5.94 -9.56
N ALA A 85 11.57 6.62 -8.79
CA ALA A 85 11.46 8.07 -8.84
C ALA A 85 12.77 8.78 -8.46
N THR A 86 13.46 8.28 -7.42
CA THR A 86 14.75 8.80 -6.99
C THR A 86 15.82 8.58 -8.06
N SER A 87 15.89 7.38 -8.63
CA SER A 87 16.85 7.07 -9.71
C SER A 87 16.61 7.91 -10.97
N ALA A 88 15.34 8.17 -11.32
CA ALA A 88 14.98 9.06 -12.42
C ALA A 88 15.39 10.51 -12.15
N HIS A 89 15.30 10.97 -10.90
CA HIS A 89 15.75 12.29 -10.47
C HIS A 89 17.27 12.42 -10.55
N ASP A 90 18.01 11.47 -9.98
CA ASP A 90 19.48 11.47 -9.98
C ASP A 90 20.03 11.47 -11.42
N THR A 91 19.43 10.66 -12.30
CA THR A 91 19.78 10.61 -13.73
C THR A 91 19.54 11.96 -14.43
N GLU A 92 18.50 12.70 -14.05
CA GLU A 92 18.23 14.02 -14.62
C GLU A 92 19.26 15.06 -14.14
N VAL A 93 19.58 15.05 -12.84
CA VAL A 93 20.57 15.95 -12.24
C VAL A 93 21.95 15.72 -12.87
N ASP A 94 22.37 14.46 -13.00
CA ASP A 94 23.65 14.10 -13.62
C ASP A 94 23.70 14.52 -15.11
N ASN A 95 22.62 14.30 -15.87
CA ASN A 95 22.57 14.72 -17.27
C ASN A 95 22.61 16.24 -17.44
N ARG A 96 21.96 17.02 -16.56
CA ARG A 96 22.08 18.49 -16.59
C ARG A 96 23.49 18.96 -16.26
N ALA A 97 24.16 18.32 -15.30
CA ALA A 97 25.53 18.66 -14.93
C ALA A 97 26.57 18.38 -16.04
N ILE A 98 26.25 17.54 -17.03
CA ILE A 98 27.11 17.25 -18.19
C ILE A 98 26.90 18.26 -19.33
N ILE A 99 25.73 18.91 -19.39
CA ILE A 99 25.34 19.81 -20.49
C ILE A 99 25.75 21.27 -20.21
N ASP A 100 25.92 21.66 -18.94
CA ASP A 100 26.49 22.95 -18.50
C ASP A 100 28.04 22.95 -18.49
#